data_AF-A0A7W7Q322-F1
#
_entry.id   AF-A0A7W7Q322-F1
#
_cell.length_a   1.000
_cell.length_b   1.000
_cell.length_c   1.000
_cell.angle_alpha   90.00
_cell.angle_beta   90.00
_cell.angle_gamma   90.00
#
_symmetry.space_group_name_H-M   'P 1'
#
loop_
_entity.id
_entity.type
_entity.pdbx_description
1 polymer ?
#
loop_
_entity_poly.entity_id
_entity_poly.type
_entity_poly.pdbx_seq_one_letter_code
_entity_poly.pdbx_strand_id
1 'polypeptide(L)' 'MAPLLAASELARAAAAAPLQPAQVNGYPALILRLAGKIDTVVAVRIDDGLITGLYAVRNPDKLSHMERETALHR' A
#
# COMPACT_ATOMS: atom_id res chain seq x y z
N MET A 1 3.42 -24.66 0.11
CA MET A 1 3.61 -23.63 -0.93
C MET A 1 2.23 -23.12 -1.34
N ALA A 2 1.66 -22.16 -0.61
CA ALA A 2 0.40 -21.54 -1.01
C ALA A 2 0.68 -20.63 -2.21
N PRO A 3 -0.10 -20.70 -3.30
CA PRO A 3 0.14 -19.87 -4.47
C PRO A 3 -0.07 -18.40 -4.11
N LEU A 4 0.58 -17.53 -4.89
CA LEU A 4 0.66 -16.08 -4.73
C LEU A 4 -0.68 -15.37 -5.04
N LEU A 5 -1.79 -15.85 -4.46
CA LEU A 5 -3.16 -15.35 -4.70
C LEU A 5 -3.29 -13.86 -4.36
N ALA A 6 -2.58 -13.40 -3.32
CA ALA A 6 -2.58 -11.98 -2.94
C ALA A 6 -1.92 -11.08 -4.00
N ALA A 7 -0.86 -11.53 -4.68
CA ALA A 7 -0.24 -10.73 -5.73
C ALA A 7 -1.05 -10.76 -7.03
N SER A 8 -1.72 -11.87 -7.36
CA SER A 8 -2.60 -11.91 -8.53
C SER A 8 -3.80 -10.98 -8.39
N GLU A 9 -4.38 -10.88 -7.20
CA GLU A 9 -5.48 -9.94 -6.94
C GLU A 9 -5.01 -8.49 -6.96
N LEU A 10 -3.84 -8.18 -6.39
CA LEU A 10 -3.23 -6.86 -6.50
C LEU A 10 -2.93 -6.50 -7.96
N ALA A 11 -2.40 -7.44 -8.75
CA ALA A 11 -2.11 -7.22 -10.16
C ALA A 11 -3.38 -6.95 -10.98
N ARG A 12 -4.46 -7.70 -10.73
CA ARG A 12 -5.77 -7.42 -11.35
C ARG A 12 -6.28 -6.04 -10.97
N ALA A 13 -6.14 -5.65 -9.71
CA ALA A 13 -6.59 -4.35 -9.23
C ALA A 13 -5.74 -3.20 -9.83
N ALA A 14 -4.43 -3.40 -9.95
CA ALA A 14 -3.50 -2.49 -10.64
C ALA A 14 -3.74 -2.39 -12.16
N ALA A 15 -4.30 -3.43 -12.78
CA ALA A 15 -4.75 -3.37 -14.18
C ALA A 15 -6.04 -2.54 -14.34
N ALA A 16 -6.86 -2.45 -13.29
CA ALA A 16 -8.10 -1.67 -13.31
C ALA A 16 -7.88 -0.18 -12.98
N ALA A 17 -6.82 0.16 -12.24
CA ALA A 17 -6.47 1.54 -11.91
C ALA A 17 -4.96 1.72 -11.68
N PRO A 18 -4.38 2.89 -12.03
CA PRO A 18 -2.95 3.13 -11.87
C PRO A 18 -2.54 3.11 -10.40
N LEU A 19 -1.41 2.46 -10.12
CA LEU A 19 -0.74 2.53 -8.82
C LEU A 19 0.03 3.85 -8.71
N GLN A 20 -0.16 4.55 -7.60
CA GLN A 20 0.53 5.81 -7.30
C GLN A 20 1.67 5.56 -6.31
N PRO A 21 2.92 5.90 -6.64
CA PRO A 21 4.01 5.89 -5.67
C PRO A 21 3.74 6.84 -4.51
N ALA A 22 4.07 6.40 -3.29
CA ALA A 22 3.92 7.17 -2.07
C ALA A 22 5.00 6.80 -1.04
N GLN A 23 5.06 7.57 0.03
CA GLN A 23 5.80 7.24 1.25
C GLN A 23 4.78 7.08 2.39
N VAL A 24 4.84 5.97 3.11
CA VAL A 24 3.95 5.68 4.23
C VAL A 24 4.79 5.29 5.43
N ASN A 25 4.72 6.08 6.50
CA ASN A 25 5.50 5.89 7.73
C ASN A 25 7.01 5.74 7.47
N GLY A 26 7.55 6.48 6.50
CA GLY A 26 8.98 6.41 6.12
C GLY A 26 9.37 5.25 5.21
N TYR A 27 8.40 4.45 4.75
CA TYR A 27 8.64 3.34 3.82
C TYR A 27 8.04 3.62 2.43
N PRO A 28 8.71 3.18 1.35
CA PRO A 28 8.13 3.20 0.01
C PRO A 28 6.79 2.45 -0.03
N ALA A 29 5.81 3.04 -0.71
CA ALA A 29 4.49 2.45 -0.84
C ALA A 29 3.88 2.70 -2.22
N LEU A 30 2.87 1.89 -2.54
CA LEU A 30 2.00 2.04 -3.71
C LEU A 30 0.56 2.18 -3.24
N ILE A 31 -0.13 3.19 -3.74
CA ILE A 31 -1.54 3.45 -3.45
C ILE A 31 -2.36 3.09 -4.68
N LEU A 32 -3.34 2.21 -4.50
CA LEU A 32 -4.37 1.94 -5.48
C LEU A 32 -5.62 2.74 -5.15
N ARG A 33 -6.11 3.52 -6.12
CA ARG A 33 -7.37 4.22 -6.01
C ARG A 33 -8.42 3.59 -6.92
N LEU A 34 -9.56 3.22 -6.35
CA LEU A 34 -10.73 2.75 -7.10
C LEU A 34 -11.86 3.77 -6.91
N ALA A 35 -12.47 4.21 -8.01
CA ALA A 35 -13.52 5.24 -7.99
C ALA A 35 -13.15 6.50 -7.18
N GLY A 36 -11.89 6.95 -7.26
CA GLY A 36 -11.38 8.15 -6.59
C GLY A 36 -10.99 7.96 -5.11
N LYS A 37 -11.31 6.82 -4.50
CA LYS A 37 -10.99 6.52 -3.09
C LYS A 37 -9.79 5.58 -2.97
N ILE A 38 -9.03 5.71 -1.89
CA ILE A 38 -7.96 4.75 -1.58
C ILE A 38 -8.63 3.41 -1.23
N ASP A 39 -8.38 2.38 -2.04
CA ASP A 39 -8.85 1.01 -1.77
C ASP A 39 -7.77 0.18 -1.09
N THR A 40 -6.53 0.31 -1.58
CA THR A 40 -5.40 -0.49 -1.10
C THR A 40 -4.14 0.36 -1.00
N VAL A 41 -3.40 0.18 0.08
CA VAL A 41 -2.02 0.66 0.23
C VAL A 41 -1.11 -0.54 0.37
N VAL A 42 -0.06 -0.61 -0.45
CA VAL A 42 0.99 -1.64 -0.36
C VAL A 42 2.27 -0.96 0.08
N ALA A 43 2.70 -1.20 1.32
CA ALA A 43 3.97 -0.71 1.84
C ALA A 43 5.05 -1.79 1.70
N VAL A 44 6.25 -1.35 1.30
CA VAL A 44 7.43 -2.21 1.13
C VAL A 44 8.42 -1.89 2.23
N ARG A 45 8.73 -2.89 3.06
CA ARG A 45 9.82 -2.79 4.02
C ARG A 45 11.11 -3.25 3.36
N ILE A 46 12.11 -2.39 3.39
CA ILE A 46 13.43 -2.66 2.87
C ILE A 46 14.42 -2.54 4.03
N ASP A 47 15.12 -3.61 4.35
CA ASP A 47 16.23 -3.61 5.30
C ASP A 47 17.48 -4.12 4.55
N ASP A 48 18.62 -3.46 4.73
CA ASP A 48 19.90 -3.78 4.07
C ASP A 48 19.82 -3.95 2.53
N GLY A 49 18.98 -3.14 1.89
CA GLY A 49 18.78 -3.17 0.43
C GLY A 49 17.91 -4.31 -0.08
N LEU A 50 17.34 -5.14 0.81
CA LEU A 50 16.48 -6.27 0.47
C LEU A 50 15.05 -6.02 0.94
N ILE A 51 14.07 -6.50 0.17
CA ILE A 51 12.66 -6.48 0.59
C ILE A 51 12.47 -7.52 1.70
N THR A 52 12.25 -7.06 2.92
CA THR A 52 12.02 -7.91 4.10
C THR A 52 10.55 -8.01 4.48
N GLY A 53 9.68 -7.17 3.90
CA GLY A 53 8.25 -7.21 4.14
C GLY A 53 7.42 -6.52 3.07
N LEU A 54 6.21 -7.06 2.85
CA LEU A 54 5.19 -6.48 2.00
C LEU A 54 3.87 -6.45 2.79
N TYR A 55 3.31 -5.27 2.97
CA TYR A 55 2.09 -5.07 3.75
C TYR A 55 1.01 -4.47 2.87
N ALA A 56 -0.03 -5.24 2.54
CA ALA A 56 -1.21 -4.76 1.86
C ALA A 56 -2.31 -4.40 2.88
N VAL A 57 -2.70 -3.14 2.93
CA VAL A 57 -3.72 -2.61 3.82
C VAL A 57 -4.95 -2.21 3.02
N ARG A 58 -6.08 -2.87 3.30
CA ARG A 58 -7.41 -2.58 2.73
C ARG A 58 -8.46 -2.22 3.78
N ASN A 59 -8.06 -2.17 5.06
CA ASN A 59 -8.99 -1.85 6.15
C ASN A 59 -9.41 -0.37 6.01
N PRO A 60 -10.70 -0.07 5.75
CA PRO A 60 -11.17 1.29 5.53
C PRO A 60 -10.89 2.23 6.72
N ASP A 61 -10.93 1.73 7.95
CA ASP A 61 -10.63 2.55 9.14
C ASP A 61 -9.17 3.03 9.10
N LYS A 62 -8.24 2.13 8.77
CA LYS A 62 -6.81 2.47 8.62
C LYS A 62 -6.57 3.42 7.44
N LEU A 63 -7.32 3.25 6.35
CA LEU A 63 -7.17 4.06 5.15
C LEU A 63 -7.77 5.46 5.28
N SER A 64 -8.80 5.63 6.11
CA SER A 64 -9.38 6.95 6.39
C SER A 64 -8.35 7.92 6.98
N HIS A 65 -7.35 7.41 7.71
CA HIS A 65 -6.25 8.21 8.24
C HIS A 65 -5.19 8.58 7.20
N MET A 66 -5.16 7.95 6.02
CA MET A 66 -4.15 8.24 4.98
C MET A 66 -4.43 9.54 4.21
N GLU A 67 -5.62 10.12 4.34
CA GLU A 67 -5.95 11.42 3.72
C GLU A 67 -5.31 12.62 4.44
N ARG A 68 -4.70 12.39 5.62
CA ARG A 68 -3.99 13.41 6.40
C ARG A 68 -2.61 12.93 6.78
N GLU A 69 -1.61 13.76 6.50
CA GLU A 69 -0.29 13.58 7.08
C GLU A 69 -0.38 13.80 8.59
N THR A 70 -0.01 12.78 9.36
CA THR A 70 0.05 12.90 10.82
C THR A 70 1.42 13.47 11.17
N ALA A 71 1.48 14.77 11.45
CA ALA A 71 2.68 15.39 11.97
C ALA A 71 3.00 14.84 13.36
N LEU A 72 4.08 14.06 13.46
CA LEU A 72 4.61 13.62 14.74
C LEU A 72 5.38 14.79 15.35
N HIS A 73 4.84 15.38 16.42
CA HIS A 73 5.58 16.29 17.27
C HIS A 73 6.40 15.50 18.28
N ARG A 74 7.66 15.89 18.45
CA ARG A 74 8.63 15.29 19.38
C ARG A 74 8.34 15.66 20.83
#